data_AF-A0A0S3QTA8-F1
#
_entry.id   AF-A0A0S3QTA8-F1
#
_cell.length_a   1.000
_cell.length_b   1.000
_cell.length_c   1.000
_cell.angle_alpha   90.00
_cell.angle_beta   90.00
_cell.angle_gamma   90.00
#
_symmetry.space_group_name_H-M   'P 1'
#
loop_
_entity.id
_entity.type
_entity.pdbx_description
1 polymer ?
#
loop_
_entity_poly.entity_id
_entity_poly.type
_entity_poly.pdbx_seq_one_letter_code
_entity_poly.pdbx_strand_id
1 'polypeptide(L)' 'MEEKIVVLHGFNKEELGETIKLLKEKFPNSELIFAVTTPHNLTWKLQDLIDELKKEHAYFKKAQQEKKGD' A
#
# COMPACT_ATOMS: atom_id res chain seq x y z
N MET A 1 -7.70 -9.17 10.93
CA MET A 1 -6.52 -8.28 10.96
C MET A 1 -6.93 -6.99 10.29
N GLU A 2 -6.79 -5.85 10.95
CA GLU A 2 -7.07 -4.55 10.33
C GLU A 2 -5.89 -4.17 9.42
N GLU A 3 -6.13 -4.20 8.11
CA GLU A 3 -5.19 -3.68 7.11
C GLU A 3 -5.09 -2.17 7.27
N LYS A 4 -3.86 -1.66 7.39
CA LYS A 4 -3.61 -0.23 7.55
C LYS A 4 -3.20 0.36 6.21
N ILE A 5 -3.95 1.33 5.72
CA ILE A 5 -3.70 1.96 4.44
C ILE A 5 -3.03 3.30 4.66
N VAL A 6 -1.96 3.56 3.92
CA VAL A 6 -1.21 4.81 3.92
C VAL A 6 -1.20 5.38 2.51
N VAL A 7 -1.81 6.55 2.34
CA VAL A 7 -1.87 7.26 1.06
C VAL A 7 -0.90 8.44 1.10
N LEU A 8 0.03 8.49 0.15
CA LEU A 8 1.08 9.50 0.05
C LEU A 8 0.85 10.34 -1.22
N HIS A 9 0.85 11.67 -1.09
CA HIS A 9 0.63 12.60 -2.21
C HIS A 9 1.75 13.63 -2.32
N GLY A 10 2.31 13.80 -3.52
CA GLY A 10 3.31 14.84 -3.80
C GLY A 10 4.73 14.55 -3.30
N PHE A 11 4.99 13.33 -2.80
CA PHE A 11 6.32 12.93 -2.32
C PHE A 11 7.25 12.61 -3.49
N ASN A 12 8.51 13.02 -3.37
CA ASN A 12 9.55 12.56 -4.27
C ASN A 12 10.06 11.15 -3.88
N LYS A 13 10.90 10.55 -4.73
CA LYS A 13 11.35 9.16 -4.56
C LYS A 13 12.13 8.93 -3.26
N GLU A 14 12.94 9.90 -2.84
CA GLU A 14 13.75 9.82 -1.62
C GLU A 14 12.83 9.89 -0.39
N GLU A 15 11.93 10.86 -0.35
CA GLU A 15 10.95 11.04 0.73
C GLU A 15 10.02 9.83 0.88
N LEU A 16 9.59 9.22 -0.24
CA LEU A 16 8.80 7.99 -0.24
C LEU A 16 9.57 6.84 0.44
N GLY A 17 10.84 6.66 0.06
CA GLY A 17 11.69 5.60 0.60
C GLY A 17 11.87 5.73 2.11
N GLU A 18 12.18 6.94 2.59
CA GLU A 18 12.34 7.22 4.01
C GLU A 18 11.04 7.02 4.80
N THR A 19 9.91 7.52 4.26
CA THR A 19 8.60 7.42 4.91
C THR A 19 8.14 5.96 5.03
N ILE A 20 8.28 5.17 3.97
CA ILE A 20 7.93 3.74 4.00
C ILE A 20 8.78 3.00 5.03
N LYS A 21 10.09 3.29 5.09
CA LYS A 21 11.01 2.67 6.04
C LYS A 21 10.60 3.00 7.49
N LEU A 22 10.36 4.27 7.79
CA LEU A 22 9.95 4.73 9.11
C LEU A 22 8.64 4.07 9.58
N LEU A 23 7.65 3.95 8.69
CA LEU A 23 6.37 3.34 9.01
C LEU A 23 6.48 1.83 9.25
N LYS A 24 7.29 1.13 8.45
CA LYS A 24 7.58 -0.30 8.67
C LYS A 24 8.30 -0.53 10.00
N GLU A 25 9.25 0.33 10.38
CA GLU A 25 9.95 0.25 11.66
C GLU A 25 9.03 0.51 12.86
N LYS A 26 8.07 1.45 12.75
CA LYS A 26 7.11 1.74 13.83
C LYS A 26 5.98 0.72 13.94
N PHE A 27 5.62 0.04 12.86
CA PHE A 27 4.50 -0.90 12.82
C PHE A 27 4.91 -2.28 12.28
N PRO A 28 5.87 -2.99 12.91
CA PRO A 28 6.44 -4.22 12.37
C PRO A 28 5.45 -5.39 12.26
N ASN A 29 4.39 -5.38 13.08
CA ASN A 29 3.36 -6.42 13.11
C ASN A 29 2.08 -6.02 12.36
N SER A 30 2.06 -4.87 11.69
CA SER A 30 0.89 -4.43 10.92
C SER A 30 1.10 -4.66 9.43
N GLU A 31 0.06 -5.14 8.76
CA GLU A 31 0.04 -5.21 7.30
C GLU A 31 -0.28 -3.81 6.75
N LEU A 32 0.77 -3.10 6.34
CA LEU A 32 0.69 -1.75 5.78
C LEU A 32 0.58 -1.80 4.25
N ILE A 33 -0.49 -1.25 3.70
CA ILE A 33 -0.70 -1.06 2.27
C ILE A 33 -0.35 0.39 1.95
N PHE A 34 0.63 0.60 1.07
CA PHE A 34 1.07 1.92 0.66
C PHE A 34 0.53 2.24 -0.73
N ALA A 35 -0.01 3.46 -0.88
CA ALA A 35 -0.46 3.97 -2.16
C ALA A 35 0.10 5.38 -2.38
N VAL A 36 0.48 5.67 -3.63
CA VAL A 36 0.84 7.02 -4.05
C VAL A 36 -0.27 7.53 -4.95
N THR A 37 -0.85 8.68 -4.62
CA THR A 37 -1.85 9.29 -5.50
C THR A 37 -1.18 9.80 -6.77
N THR A 38 -1.74 9.43 -7.91
CA THR A 38 -1.40 9.98 -9.22
C THR A 38 -2.50 10.94 -9.67
N PRO A 39 -2.27 11.78 -10.71
CA PRO A 39 -3.33 12.64 -11.26
C PRO A 39 -4.60 11.87 -11.66
N HIS A 40 -4.45 10.59 -12.02
CA HIS A 40 -5.53 9.71 -12.42
C HIS A 40 -6.43 9.29 -11.24
N ASN A 41 -5.84 9.02 -10.06
CA ASN A 41 -6.57 8.53 -8.89
C ASN A 41 -6.88 9.63 -7.87
N LEU A 42 -6.41 10.86 -8.09
CA LEU A 42 -6.62 11.99 -7.16
C LEU A 42 -8.08 12.46 -7.10
N THR A 43 -8.84 12.26 -8.18
CA THR A 43 -10.25 12.64 -8.28
C THR A 43 -11.19 11.55 -7.79
N TRP A 44 -10.66 10.37 -7.47
CA TRP A 44 -11.45 9.24 -7.01
C TRP A 44 -11.94 9.49 -5.59
N LYS A 45 -13.08 8.89 -5.23
CA LYS A 45 -13.47 8.86 -3.83
C LYS A 45 -12.45 8.00 -3.08
N LEU A 46 -12.06 8.46 -1.90
CA LEU A 46 -11.11 7.73 -1.06
C LEU A 46 -11.56 6.29 -0.78
N GLN A 47 -12.86 6.05 -0.67
CA GLN A 47 -13.43 4.71 -0.50
C GLN A 47 -13.16 3.81 -1.71
N ASP A 48 -13.34 4.29 -2.94
CA ASP A 48 -13.10 3.52 -4.16
C ASP A 48 -11.60 3.18 -4.31
N LEU A 49 -10.73 4.16 -3.99
CA LEU A 49 -9.28 3.96 -3.97
C LEU A 49 -8.88 2.87 -2.95
N ILE A 50 -9.45 2.92 -1.74
CA ILE A 50 -9.21 1.93 -0.69
C ILE A 50 -9.64 0.52 -1.14
N ASP A 51 -10.81 0.41 -1.78
CA ASP A 51 -11.34 -0.88 -2.24
C ASP A 51 -10.46 -1.49 -3.34
N GLU A 52 -9.96 -0.66 -4.27
CA GLU A 52 -9.03 -1.09 -5.31
C GLU A 52 -7.70 -1.57 -4.71
N LEU A 53 -7.11 -0.80 -3.80
CA LEU A 53 -5.84 -1.14 -3.13
C LEU A 53 -5.94 -2.46 -2.36
N LYS A 54 -7.07 -2.72 -1.69
CA LYS A 54 -7.30 -4.00 -0.99
C LYS A 54 -7.38 -5.17 -1.96
N LYS A 55 -8.04 -5.00 -3.12
CA LYS A 55 -8.14 -6.04 -4.14
C LYS A 55 -6.77 -6.37 -4.73
N GLU A 56 -5.99 -5.34 -5.07
CA GLU A 56 -4.61 -5.52 -5.57
C GLU A 56 -3.75 -6.23 -4.53
N HIS A 57 -3.75 -5.76 -3.27
CA HIS A 57 -2.97 -6.36 -2.20
C HIS A 57 -3.33 -7.83 -1.95
N ALA A 58 -4.62 -8.17 -1.97
CA ALA A 58 -5.09 -9.55 -1.86
C ALA A 58 -4.63 -10.43 -3.04
N TYR A 59 -4.62 -9.88 -4.26
CA TYR A 59 -4.10 -10.58 -5.45
C TYR A 59 -2.59 -10.83 -5.34
N PHE A 60 -1.81 -9.80 -4.98
CA PHE A 60 -0.36 -9.93 -4.79
C PHE A 60 -0.01 -10.93 -3.69
N LYS A 61 -0.76 -10.93 -2.58
CA LYS A 61 -0.57 -11.86 -1.47
C LYS A 61 -0.81 -13.31 -1.88
N LYS A 62 -1.85 -13.58 -2.67
CA LYS A 62 -2.12 -14.92 -3.23
C LYS A 62 -1.01 -15.36 -4.18
N ALA A 63 -0.61 -14.50 -5.11
CA ALA A 63 0.46 -14.80 -6.07
C ALA A 63 1.83 -15.07 -5.39
N GLN A 64 2.12 -14.42 -4.27
CA GLN A 64 3.34 -14.70 -3.49
C GLN A 64 3.29 -16.03 -2.74
N GLN A 65 2.11 -16.52 -2.36
CA GLN A 65 1.94 -17.82 -1.71
C GLN A 65 2.11 -18.96 -2.72
N GLU A 66 1.61 -18.79 -3.95
CA GLU A 66 1.74 -19.79 -5.02
C GLU A 66 3.18 -19.98 -5.50
N LYS A 67 4.01 -18.93 -5.51
CA LYS A 67 5.43 -19.02 -5.90
C LYS A 67 6.36 -19.64 -4.85
N LYS A 68 5.88 -19.91 -3.63
CA LYS A 68 6.68 -20.45 -2.53
C LYS A 68 6.43 -21.94 -2.26
N GLY A 69 5.66 -22.59 -3.13
CA GLY A 69 5.25 -23.99 -3.02
C GLY A 69 5.74 -24.91 -4.16
N ASP A 70 6.72 -24.49 -4.96
CA ASP A 70 7.43 -25.32 -5.95
C ASP A 70 8.89 -25.53 -5.54
#